data_AF-A0A8T3QY54-F1
#
_entry.id   AF-A0A8T3QY54-F1
#
_cell.length_a   1.000
_cell.length_b   1.000
_cell.length_c   1.000
_cell.angle_alpha   90.00
_cell.angle_beta   90.00
_cell.angle_gamma   90.00
#
_symmetry.space_group_name_H-M   'P 1'
#
loop_
_entity.id
_entity.type
_entity.pdbx_description
1 polymer ?
#
loop_
_entity_poly.entity_id
_entity_poly.type
_entity_poly.pdbx_seq_one_letter_code
_entity_poly.pdbx_strand_id
1 'polypeptide(L)'
;MGPRRLSTIRVRLSRVLDLTRPDVCAALGVSENDLTDDEVALPQAIGEAAHHLGYEAILAPSAAGDGNVLAIFLDNRAADSVLEIVESVDGYVADGGPH
;
A
#
# COMPACT_ATOMS: atom_id res chain seq x y z
N MET A 1 -5.76 10.10 22.87
CA MET A 1 -5.75 10.04 21.40
C MET A 1 -5.74 11.46 20.86
N GLY A 2 -4.74 11.82 20.05
CA GLY A 2 -4.75 13.10 19.35
C GLY A 2 -5.79 13.12 18.22
N PRO A 3 -6.13 14.30 17.67
CA PRO A 3 -7.07 14.40 16.56
C PRO A 3 -6.53 13.63 15.35
N ARG A 4 -7.38 12.83 14.72
CA ARG A 4 -7.08 12.14 13.46
C ARG A 4 -7.26 13.12 12.30
N ARG A 5 -6.42 13.00 11.27
CA ARG A 5 -6.50 13.75 10.02
C ARG A 5 -6.67 12.76 8.88
N LEU A 6 -7.61 13.05 7.97
CA LEU A 6 -7.74 12.33 6.70
C LEU A 6 -7.15 13.21 5.59
N SER A 7 -6.26 12.67 4.77
CA SER A 7 -5.66 13.37 3.65
C SER A 7 -5.91 12.63 2.34
N THR A 8 -6.32 13.36 1.31
CA THR A 8 -6.38 12.85 -0.06
C THR A 8 -5.04 13.15 -0.72
N ILE A 9 -4.36 12.10 -1.21
CA ILE A 9 -3.05 12.22 -1.85
C ILE A 9 -3.17 11.81 -3.31
N ARG A 10 -2.76 12.69 -4.22
CA ARG A 10 -2.55 12.35 -5.63
C ARG A 10 -1.19 11.72 -5.78
N VAL A 11 -1.17 10.52 -6.36
CA VAL A 11 0.03 9.70 -6.52
C VAL A 11 0.26 9.38 -7.99
N ARG A 12 1.49 9.60 -8.47
CA ARG A 12 1.97 9.12 -9.77
C ARG A 12 3.34 8.48 -9.56
N LEU A 13 3.46 7.18 -9.86
CA LEU A 13 4.67 6.39 -9.66
C LEU A 13 4.99 5.62 -10.94
N SER A 14 6.27 5.30 -11.14
CA SER A 14 6.77 4.64 -12.35
C SER A 14 7.09 3.16 -12.13
N ARG A 15 7.50 2.77 -10.92
CA ARG A 15 7.85 1.38 -10.56
C ARG A 15 7.06 0.90 -9.35
N VAL A 16 5.87 0.35 -9.59
CA VAL A 16 5.01 -0.23 -8.55
C VAL A 16 4.97 -1.74 -8.70
N LEU A 17 5.22 -2.46 -7.61
CA LEU A 17 4.91 -3.89 -7.53
C LEU A 17 3.41 -4.02 -7.23
N ASP A 18 2.67 -4.49 -8.22
CA ASP A 18 1.21 -4.59 -8.12
C ASP A 18 0.79 -6.02 -7.75
N LEU A 19 0.53 -6.24 -6.47
CA LEU A 19 0.05 -7.50 -5.89
C LEU A 19 -1.48 -7.63 -5.93
N THR A 20 -2.19 -6.67 -6.53
CA THR A 20 -3.63 -6.84 -6.84
C THR A 20 -3.83 -7.65 -8.12
N ARG A 21 -2.75 -7.85 -8.88
CA ARG A 21 -2.74 -8.56 -10.15
C ARG A 21 -2.50 -10.06 -9.96
N PRO A 22 -3.44 -10.93 -10.38
CA PRO A 22 -3.29 -12.38 -10.24
C PRO A 22 -2.05 -12.95 -10.94
N ASP A 23 -1.62 -12.36 -12.07
CA ASP A 23 -0.45 -12.82 -12.81
C ASP A 23 0.87 -12.51 -12.09
N VAL A 24 0.94 -11.37 -11.37
CA VAL A 24 2.09 -11.01 -10.54
C VAL A 24 2.15 -11.92 -9.31
N CYS A 25 1.02 -12.15 -8.65
CA CYS A 25 0.93 -13.06 -7.52
C CYS A 25 1.33 -14.49 -7.89
N ALA A 26 0.87 -14.98 -9.05
CA ALA A 26 1.26 -16.29 -9.57
C ALA A 26 2.77 -16.38 -9.86
N ALA A 27 3.38 -15.32 -10.40
CA ALA A 27 4.83 -15.28 -10.64
C ALA A 27 5.66 -15.28 -9.34
N LEU A 28 5.09 -14.75 -8.26
CA LEU A 28 5.69 -14.76 -6.91
C LEU A 28 5.35 -16.02 -6.11
N GLY A 29 4.42 -16.84 -6.59
CA GLY A 29 3.94 -18.03 -5.88
C GLY A 29 3.13 -17.71 -4.63
N VAL A 30 2.45 -16.56 -4.60
CA VAL A 30 1.64 -16.11 -3.46
C VAL A 30 0.16 -16.05 -3.84
N SER A 31 -0.71 -16.30 -2.88
CA SER A 31 -2.16 -16.11 -2.97
C SER A 31 -2.58 -14.81 -2.30
N GLU A 32 -3.82 -14.38 -2.55
CA GLU A 32 -4.41 -13.21 -1.86
C GLU A 32 -4.45 -13.40 -0.34
N ASN A 33 -4.80 -14.61 0.13
CA ASN A 33 -4.83 -14.92 1.56
C ASN A 33 -3.45 -14.75 2.21
N ASP A 34 -2.36 -15.11 1.51
CA ASP A 34 -1.01 -14.95 2.04
C ASP A 34 -0.62 -13.47 2.23
N LEU A 35 -1.37 -12.53 1.63
CA LEU A 35 -1.16 -11.09 1.74
C LEU A 35 -2.09 -10.41 2.76
N THR A 36 -3.20 -11.06 3.12
CA THR A 36 -4.27 -10.47 3.95
C THR A 36 -4.49 -11.17 5.29
N ASP A 37 -3.90 -12.35 5.53
CA ASP A 37 -3.98 -13.05 6.81
C ASP A 37 -3.19 -12.32 7.92
N ASP A 38 -3.35 -12.75 9.17
CA ASP A 38 -2.71 -12.15 10.35
C ASP A 38 -1.18 -12.39 10.39
N GLU A 39 -0.67 -13.32 9.58
CA GLU A 39 0.77 -13.61 9.48
C GLU A 39 1.49 -12.57 8.61
N VAL A 40 2.34 -11.76 9.25
CA VAL A 40 2.99 -10.61 8.59
C VAL A 40 4.35 -10.93 7.98
N ALA A 41 4.93 -12.10 8.24
CA ALA A 41 6.29 -12.42 7.82
C ALA A 41 6.46 -12.39 6.29
N LEU A 42 5.52 -12.94 5.53
CA LEU A 42 5.60 -12.96 4.07
C LEU A 42 5.40 -11.56 3.46
N PRO A 43 4.35 -10.77 3.80
CA PRO A 43 4.22 -9.39 3.34
C PRO A 43 5.44 -8.52 3.65
N GLN A 44 6.05 -8.70 4.83
CA GLN A 44 7.28 -8.00 5.21
C GLN A 44 8.46 -8.39 4.32
N ALA A 45 8.69 -9.68 4.08
CA ALA A 45 9.77 -10.15 3.21
C ALA A 45 9.61 -9.64 1.77
N ILE A 46 8.38 -9.62 1.24
CA ILE A 46 8.08 -9.03 -0.07
C ILE A 46 8.38 -7.51 -0.05
N GLY A 47 7.98 -6.83 1.02
CA GLY A 47 8.29 -5.42 1.29
C GLY A 47 9.77 -5.11 1.19
N GLU A 48 10.59 -5.84 1.94
CA GLU A 48 12.04 -5.69 1.98
C GLU A 48 12.68 -5.97 0.61
N ALA A 49 12.25 -7.04 -0.06
CA ALA A 49 12.75 -7.40 -1.38
C ALA A 49 12.40 -6.33 -2.43
N ALA A 50 11.16 -5.84 -2.46
CA ALA A 50 10.73 -4.80 -3.39
C ALA A 50 11.50 -3.49 -3.15
N HIS A 51 11.68 -3.10 -1.89
CA HIS A 51 12.50 -1.96 -1.51
C HIS A 51 13.94 -2.11 -2.03
N HIS A 52 14.57 -3.26 -1.79
CA HIS A 52 15.94 -3.54 -2.24
C HIS A 52 16.08 -3.53 -3.77
N LEU A 53 15.06 -3.97 -4.50
CA LEU A 53 15.01 -3.99 -5.97
C LEU A 53 14.67 -2.62 -6.60
N GLY A 54 14.56 -1.56 -5.79
CA GLY A 54 14.30 -0.21 -6.26
C GLY A 54 12.89 -0.01 -6.80
N TYR A 55 11.89 -0.74 -6.27
CA TYR A 55 10.49 -0.35 -6.46
C TYR A 55 10.19 0.91 -5.64
N GLU A 56 9.29 1.73 -6.15
CA GLU A 56 8.82 2.95 -5.48
C GLU A 56 7.67 2.67 -4.53
N ALA A 57 6.87 1.64 -4.82
CA ALA A 57 5.75 1.25 -3.99
C ALA A 57 5.34 -0.21 -4.22
N ILE A 58 4.52 -0.69 -3.29
CA ILE A 58 3.73 -1.91 -3.42
C ILE A 58 2.25 -1.53 -3.35
N LEU A 59 1.46 -1.96 -4.33
CA LEU A 59 0.01 -1.93 -4.27
C LEU A 59 -0.47 -3.34 -3.90
N ALA A 60 -1.22 -3.49 -2.81
CA ALA A 60 -1.66 -4.77 -2.30
C ALA A 60 -3.12 -4.71 -1.82
N PRO A 61 -3.85 -5.84 -1.77
CA PRO A 61 -5.13 -5.91 -1.08
C PRO A 61 -4.99 -5.54 0.40
N SER A 62 -6.03 -4.93 0.97
CA SER A 62 -6.05 -4.52 2.37
C SER A 62 -6.38 -5.69 3.30
N ALA A 63 -5.50 -5.98 4.26
CA ALA A 63 -5.78 -6.96 5.32
C ALA A 63 -6.95 -6.53 6.25
N ALA A 64 -7.27 -5.23 6.30
CA ALA A 64 -8.32 -4.69 7.18
C ALA A 64 -9.74 -4.78 6.59
N GLY A 65 -9.91 -5.39 5.41
CA GLY A 65 -11.19 -5.48 4.69
C GLY A 65 -11.11 -4.85 3.31
N ASP A 66 -12.24 -4.36 2.80
CA ASP A 66 -12.36 -3.92 1.41
C ASP A 66 -11.37 -2.81 1.01
N GLY A 67 -10.77 -2.97 -0.16
CA GLY A 67 -9.91 -1.97 -0.80
C GLY A 67 -8.45 -2.39 -0.90
N ASN A 68 -7.61 -1.42 -1.28
CA ASN A 68 -6.19 -1.63 -1.51
C ASN A 68 -5.35 -0.70 -0.64
N VAL A 69 -4.16 -1.17 -0.26
CA VAL A 69 -3.13 -0.39 0.41
C VAL A 69 -2.00 -0.11 -0.57
N LEU A 70 -1.55 1.14 -0.62
CA LEU A 70 -0.36 1.55 -1.34
C LEU A 70 0.75 1.90 -0.35
N ALA A 71 1.74 1.01 -0.21
CA ALA A 71 2.93 1.25 0.61
C ALA A 71 4.01 1.92 -0.25
N ILE A 72 4.44 3.13 0.12
CA ILE A 72 5.36 3.94 -0.70
C ILE A 72 6.73 4.02 -0.04
N PHE A 73 7.76 3.69 -0.80
CA PHE A 73 9.16 3.79 -0.40
C PHE A 73 9.72 5.16 -0.82
N LEU A 74 9.72 6.12 0.11
CA LEU A 74 10.12 7.50 -0.19
C LEU A 74 11.58 7.62 -0.68
N ASP A 75 12.46 6.73 -0.22
CA ASP A 75 13.88 6.73 -0.57
C ASP A 75 14.14 6.23 -2.01
N ASN A 76 13.21 5.46 -2.58
CA ASN A 76 13.31 4.92 -3.95
C ASN A 76 12.56 5.77 -4.98
N ARG A 77 11.95 6.88 -4.57
CA ARG A 77 11.11 7.72 -5.43
C ARG A 77 11.89 8.23 -6.65
N ALA A 78 11.36 7.98 -7.84
CA ALA A 78 11.89 8.52 -9.08
C ALA A 78 11.74 10.05 -9.13
N ALA A 79 12.62 10.72 -9.89
CA ALA A 79 12.63 12.18 -9.98
C ALA A 79 11.31 12.78 -10.54
N ASP A 80 10.59 12.01 -11.35
CA ASP A 80 9.33 12.43 -11.98
C ASP A 80 8.08 11.90 -11.24
N SER A 81 8.25 11.16 -10.15
CA SER A 81 7.14 10.68 -9.33
C SER A 81 6.50 11.79 -8.51
N VAL A 82 5.18 11.72 -8.37
CA VAL A 82 4.35 12.76 -7.74
C VAL A 82 3.70 12.19 -6.49
N LEU A 83 3.84 12.92 -5.38
CA LEU A 83 3.14 12.70 -4.12
C LEU A 83 2.65 14.06 -3.64
N GLU A 84 1.38 14.36 -3.88
CA GLU A 84 0.79 15.67 -3.62
C GLU A 84 -0.43 15.51 -2.70
N ILE A 85 -0.43 16.19 -1.55
CA ILE A 85 -1.63 16.30 -0.72
C ILE A 85 -2.60 17.26 -1.43
N VAL A 86 -3.73 16.75 -1.87
CA VAL A 86 -4.79 17.51 -2.54
C VAL A 86 -5.74 18.12 -1.52
N GLU A 87 -6.05 17.38 -0.45
CA GLU A 87 -6.99 17.78 0.58
C GLU A 87 -6.57 17.24 1.94
N SER A 88 -6.93 17.93 3.02
CA SER A 88 -6.77 17.42 4.38
C SER A 88 -7.90 17.92 5.28
N VAL A 89 -8.49 16.99 6.01
CA VAL A 89 -9.59 17.24 6.96
C VAL A 89 -9.16 16.81 8.35
N ASP A 90 -9.17 17.75 9.29
CA ASP A 90 -8.90 17.49 10.70
C ASP A 90 -10.16 16.99 11.44
N GLY A 91 -9.96 16.14 12.44
CA GLY A 91 -11.06 15.59 13.25
C GLY A 91 -11.81 14.43 12.59
N TYR A 92 -11.18 13.74 11.63
CA TYR A 92 -11.80 12.61 10.95
C TYR A 92 -12.12 11.47 11.92
N VAL A 93 -13.39 11.05 11.95
CA VAL A 93 -13.84 9.86 12.64
C VAL A 93 -14.21 8.86 11.56
N ALA A 94 -13.51 7.71 11.51
CA ALA A 94 -13.93 6.62 10.64
C ALA A 94 -15.28 6.13 11.15
N ASP A 95 -16.33 6.29 10.35
CA ASP A 95 -17.61 5.63 10.61
C ASP A 95 -17.31 4.12 10.69
N GLY A 96 -17.68 3.50 11.81
CA GLY A 96 -17.45 2.07 12.02
C GLY A 96 -18.10 1.28 10.90
N GLY A 97 -17.28 0.61 10.08
CA GLY A 97 -17.74 -0.34 9.06
C GLY A 97 -18.52 -1.49 9.70
N PRO A 98 -19.43 -2.14 8.95
CA PRO A 98 -20.35 -3.13 9.51
C PRO A 98 -19.59 -4.35 10.06
N HIS A 99 -20.06 -4.82 11.22
CA HIS A 99 -19.69 -6.08 11.85
C HIS A 99 -20.05 -7.30 11.00
#